data_AF-A0A928XA01-F1
#
_entry.id   AF-A0A928XA01-F1
#
_cell.length_a   1.000
_cell.length_b   1.000
_cell.length_c   1.000
_cell.angle_alpha   90.00
_cell.angle_beta   90.00
_cell.angle_gamma   90.00
#
_symmetry.space_group_name_H-M   'P 1'
#
loop_
_entity.id
_entity.type
_entity.pdbx_description
1 polymer ?
#
loop_
_entity_poly.entity_id
_entity_poly.type
_entity_poly.pdbx_seq_one_letter_code
_entity_poly.pdbx_strand_id
1 'polypeptide(L)'
;MDITGYYDESVMVWRLDPQLECQPVLVQLTSRTVDGELRIRQSITTYGRIAGKVFPEQVEFIDSKQGESHREILRIHHGVFDSPELPLELDVNNCLGLMVGVNVLHVNLDGAITENVWDGGNVLPLNDFFAKKREGLLDNSAFIARRLALAEEGQGNIHSKPKSDALGFFTAQGIGNQPALWEPYVRRFIIVTYMDSDQTRKAWALLRECQKPAYEHLEKTKAERAEAEKALAALKVKAAKASPEAASPAHKAEQGKTEGMEAARPGTEPGSGGKPVVEGEAVEDEAAEGDAPRADGESPSGDGRRSARNDKPSGDAPEAARGAASGSDDKPSSPDVARLEERISKLYAPVDAIFEKKLKPGLYDLLTKEQKDVLARRESAVKELNKSGEDVRKP
;
A
#
# COMPACT_ATOMS: atom_id res chain seq x y z
N MET A 1 -15.96 12.15 -30.94
CA MET A 1 -16.94 11.82 -29.88
C MET A 1 -16.20 11.88 -28.55
N ASP A 2 -16.74 12.55 -27.54
CA ASP A 2 -16.08 12.69 -26.25
C ASP A 2 -16.80 11.82 -25.20
N ILE A 3 -16.04 11.02 -24.44
CA ILE A 3 -16.52 10.21 -23.31
C ILE A 3 -15.80 10.68 -22.04
N THR A 4 -16.55 11.00 -20.99
CA THR A 4 -16.00 11.44 -19.71
C THR A 4 -16.26 10.40 -18.63
N GLY A 5 -15.19 9.96 -17.96
CA GLY A 5 -15.24 9.11 -16.77
C GLY A 5 -14.74 9.86 -15.54
N TYR A 6 -15.31 9.55 -14.38
CA TYR A 6 -14.93 10.13 -13.08
C TYR A 6 -14.36 9.02 -12.20
N TYR A 7 -13.17 9.24 -11.63
CA TYR A 7 -12.46 8.31 -10.75
C TYR A 7 -11.97 9.07 -9.53
N ASP A 8 -12.66 8.94 -8.40
CA ASP A 8 -12.41 9.73 -7.18
C ASP A 8 -12.35 11.25 -7.47
N GLU A 9 -11.19 11.87 -7.26
CA GLU A 9 -10.92 13.30 -7.54
C GLU A 9 -10.36 13.55 -8.95
N SER A 10 -10.35 12.54 -9.81
CA SER A 10 -9.83 12.60 -11.16
C SER A 10 -10.93 12.54 -12.22
N VAL A 11 -10.75 13.32 -13.28
CA VAL A 11 -11.63 13.32 -14.46
C VAL A 11 -10.82 12.84 -15.65
N MET A 12 -11.30 11.80 -16.32
CA MET A 12 -10.70 11.25 -17.53
C MET A 12 -11.61 11.53 -18.73
N VAL A 13 -11.08 12.20 -19.75
CA VAL A 13 -11.79 12.51 -20.99
C VAL A 13 -11.14 11.76 -22.14
N TRP A 14 -11.93 10.98 -22.85
CA TRP A 14 -11.54 10.25 -24.06
C TRP A 14 -12.15 10.94 -25.26
N ARG A 15 -11.32 11.36 -26.21
CA ARG A 15 -11.77 11.81 -27.52
C ARG A 15 -11.54 10.70 -28.52
N LEU A 16 -12.64 10.19 -29.05
CA LEU A 16 -12.69 9.11 -30.03
C LEU A 16 -12.92 9.69 -31.43
N ASP A 17 -12.23 9.15 -32.43
CA ASP A 17 -12.41 9.52 -33.83
C ASP A 17 -13.34 8.51 -34.55
N PRO A 18 -14.56 8.93 -34.98
CA PRO A 18 -15.47 8.05 -35.70
C PRO A 18 -14.93 7.52 -37.03
N GLN A 19 -13.99 8.23 -37.67
CA GLN A 19 -13.37 7.79 -38.92
C GLN A 19 -12.36 6.66 -38.70
N LEU A 20 -11.86 6.54 -37.47
CA LEU A 20 -10.97 5.49 -37.02
C LEU A 20 -11.73 4.47 -36.17
N GLU A 21 -12.99 4.15 -36.51
CA GLU A 21 -13.79 3.15 -35.77
C GLU A 21 -13.89 3.44 -34.25
N CYS A 22 -13.97 4.73 -33.90
CA CYS A 22 -14.02 5.22 -32.52
C CYS A 22 -12.75 4.90 -31.69
N GLN A 23 -11.59 4.79 -32.33
CA GLN A 23 -10.31 4.69 -31.64
C GLN A 23 -9.96 6.00 -30.89
N PRO A 24 -9.28 5.92 -29.73
CA PRO A 24 -8.96 7.11 -28.94
C PRO A 24 -7.78 7.88 -29.54
N VAL A 25 -8.01 9.14 -29.90
CA VAL A 25 -6.97 10.06 -30.44
C VAL A 25 -6.41 11.00 -29.39
N LEU A 26 -7.17 11.25 -28.32
CA LEU A 26 -6.71 12.00 -27.15
C LEU A 26 -7.33 11.38 -25.89
N VAL A 27 -6.50 11.11 -24.89
CA VAL A 27 -6.95 10.81 -23.53
C VAL A 27 -6.38 11.88 -22.62
N GLN A 28 -7.23 12.54 -21.85
CA GLN A 28 -6.82 13.52 -20.86
C GLN A 28 -7.25 13.07 -19.47
N LEU A 29 -6.30 12.93 -18.56
CA LEU A 29 -6.53 12.72 -17.15
C LEU A 29 -6.19 13.99 -16.38
N THR A 30 -7.23 14.64 -15.86
CA THR A 30 -7.11 15.75 -14.92
C THR A 30 -7.23 15.19 -13.51
N SER A 31 -6.19 15.33 -12.69
CA SER A 31 -6.18 14.85 -11.31
C SER A 31 -5.59 15.91 -10.39
N ARG A 32 -5.90 15.87 -9.10
CA ARG A 32 -5.12 16.62 -8.09
C ARG A 32 -3.99 15.73 -7.54
N THR A 33 -2.82 16.32 -7.33
CA THR A 33 -1.76 15.66 -6.57
C THR A 33 -2.16 15.59 -5.10
N VAL A 34 -1.42 14.81 -4.30
CA VAL A 34 -1.57 14.78 -2.83
C VAL A 34 -1.42 16.19 -2.23
N ASP A 35 -0.61 17.04 -2.86
CA ASP A 35 -0.41 18.43 -2.44
C ASP A 35 -1.55 19.37 -2.90
N GLY A 36 -2.62 18.84 -3.49
CA GLY A 36 -3.79 19.57 -4.00
C GLY A 36 -3.56 20.27 -5.34
N GLU A 37 -2.37 20.16 -5.92
CA GLU A 37 -2.01 20.82 -7.18
C GLU A 37 -2.69 20.13 -8.36
N LEU A 38 -3.18 20.92 -9.31
CA LEU A 38 -3.75 20.38 -10.54
C LEU A 38 -2.64 19.77 -11.40
N ARG A 39 -2.80 18.51 -11.79
CA ARG A 39 -1.96 17.80 -12.74
C ARG A 39 -2.80 17.34 -13.92
N ILE A 40 -2.35 17.67 -15.12
CA ILE A 40 -3.03 17.27 -16.36
C ILE A 40 -2.07 16.36 -17.12
N ARG A 41 -2.49 15.11 -17.29
CA ARG A 41 -1.79 14.14 -18.13
C ARG A 41 -2.59 13.93 -19.41
N GLN A 42 -1.93 13.99 -20.55
CA GLN A 42 -2.54 13.77 -21.85
C GLN A 42 -1.76 12.68 -22.58
N SER A 43 -2.48 11.82 -23.31
CA SER A 43 -1.89 10.98 -24.36
C SER A 43 -2.52 11.34 -25.69
N ILE A 44 -1.71 11.71 -26.68
CA ILE A 44 -2.14 11.99 -28.04
C ILE A 44 -1.68 10.85 -28.93
N THR A 45 -2.63 10.18 -29.57
CA THR A 45 -2.33 9.00 -30.40
C THR A 45 -2.49 9.34 -31.87
N THR A 46 -1.43 9.10 -32.64
CA THR A 46 -1.47 9.11 -34.11
C THR A 46 -1.54 7.67 -34.60
N TYR A 47 -2.52 7.40 -35.47
CA TYR A 47 -2.74 6.08 -36.04
C TYR A 47 -2.17 6.00 -37.45
N GLY A 48 -1.58 4.85 -37.76
CA GLY A 48 -1.15 4.46 -39.09
C GLY A 48 -1.79 3.15 -39.51
N ARG A 49 -1.37 2.61 -40.66
CA ARG A 49 -1.68 1.24 -41.06
C ARG A 49 -0.47 0.35 -40.81
N ILE A 50 -0.58 -0.55 -39.85
CA ILE A 50 0.45 -1.55 -39.56
C ILE A 50 -0.15 -2.93 -39.85
N ALA A 51 0.49 -3.67 -40.77
CA ALA A 51 -0.01 -4.95 -41.27
C ALA A 51 -1.51 -4.91 -41.69
N GLY A 52 -1.88 -3.84 -42.40
CA GLY A 52 -3.23 -3.63 -42.93
C GLY A 52 -4.27 -3.11 -41.93
N LYS A 53 -3.99 -3.20 -40.62
CA LYS A 53 -4.90 -2.76 -39.55
C LYS A 53 -4.60 -1.33 -39.12
N VAL A 54 -5.64 -0.60 -38.69
CA VAL A 54 -5.47 0.70 -38.03
C VAL A 54 -4.86 0.45 -36.66
N PHE A 55 -3.66 0.97 -36.42
CA PHE A 55 -2.94 0.76 -35.17
C PHE A 55 -2.17 2.03 -34.79
N PRO A 56 -1.96 2.30 -33.48
CA PRO A 56 -1.11 3.41 -33.04
C PRO A 56 0.28 3.33 -33.69
N GLU A 57 0.69 4.41 -34.34
CA GLU A 57 2.05 4.57 -34.87
C GLU A 57 2.89 5.40 -33.90
N GLN A 58 2.25 6.36 -33.22
CA GLN A 58 2.90 7.23 -32.25
C GLN A 58 1.94 7.56 -31.11
N VAL A 59 2.43 7.50 -29.88
CA VAL A 59 1.72 7.97 -28.69
C VAL A 59 2.59 9.01 -28.00
N GLU A 60 2.08 10.22 -27.86
CA GLU A 60 2.74 11.30 -27.14
C GLU A 60 2.13 11.46 -25.76
N PHE A 61 2.91 11.28 -24.71
CA PHE A 61 2.51 11.53 -23.34
C PHE A 61 2.97 12.92 -22.92
N ILE A 62 2.03 13.76 -22.51
CA ILE A 62 2.27 15.10 -22.00
C ILE A 62 1.83 15.12 -20.54
N ASP A 63 2.75 15.40 -19.63
CA ASP A 63 2.46 15.56 -18.21
C ASP A 63 2.72 17.00 -17.82
N SER A 64 1.64 17.76 -17.62
CA SER A 64 1.69 19.17 -17.27
C SER A 64 1.50 19.36 -15.78
N LYS A 65 2.49 19.98 -15.14
CA LYS A 65 2.47 20.40 -13.74
C LYS A 65 2.89 21.86 -13.63
N GLN A 66 1.98 22.74 -13.19
CA GLN A 66 2.27 24.15 -12.90
C GLN A 66 3.05 24.91 -14.00
N GLY A 67 2.68 24.70 -15.26
CA GLY A 67 3.32 25.38 -16.41
C GLY A 67 4.59 24.72 -16.94
N GLU A 68 5.13 23.72 -16.25
CA GLU A 68 6.12 22.80 -16.82
C GLU A 68 5.40 21.61 -17.48
N SER A 69 5.85 21.23 -18.67
CA SER A 69 5.33 20.04 -19.37
C SER A 69 6.47 19.09 -19.70
N HIS A 70 6.32 17.84 -19.27
CA HIS A 70 7.19 16.75 -19.70
C HIS A 70 6.53 16.05 -20.88
N ARG A 71 7.28 15.85 -21.97
CA ARG A 71 6.80 15.18 -23.18
C ARG A 71 7.62 13.93 -23.44
N GLU A 72 6.95 12.79 -23.51
CA GLU A 72 7.51 11.50 -23.90
C GLU A 72 6.83 11.03 -25.18
N ILE A 73 7.60 10.48 -26.12
CA ILE A 73 7.08 10.03 -27.41
C ILE A 73 7.41 8.55 -27.56
N LEU A 74 6.38 7.71 -27.58
CA LEU A 74 6.47 6.31 -27.96
C LEU A 74 6.19 6.18 -29.46
N ARG A 75 7.11 5.58 -30.21
CA ARG A 75 6.94 5.28 -31.64
C ARG A 75 6.88 3.78 -31.85
N ILE A 76 5.91 3.32 -32.62
CA ILE A 76 5.71 1.92 -32.96
C ILE A 76 6.16 1.73 -34.40
N HIS A 77 7.31 1.09 -34.57
CA HIS A 77 7.92 0.88 -35.88
C HIS A 77 7.39 -0.35 -36.61
N HIS A 78 6.94 -1.36 -35.86
CA HIS A 78 6.50 -2.63 -36.41
C HIS A 78 5.46 -3.27 -35.50
N GLY A 79 4.52 -4.00 -36.10
CA GLY A 79 3.51 -4.77 -35.41
C GLY A 79 3.13 -5.98 -36.24
N VAL A 80 3.04 -7.13 -35.60
CA VAL A 80 2.57 -8.39 -36.19
C VAL A 80 1.27 -8.75 -35.49
N PHE A 81 0.24 -9.05 -36.27
CA PHE A 81 -1.06 -9.46 -35.75
C PHE A 81 -1.41 -10.84 -36.29
N ASP A 82 -2.08 -11.64 -35.47
CA ASP A 82 -2.64 -12.94 -35.84
C ASP A 82 -1.65 -13.87 -36.56
N SER A 83 -0.35 -13.76 -36.24
CA SER A 83 0.66 -14.64 -36.81
C SER A 83 0.49 -16.05 -36.24
N PRO A 84 0.49 -17.10 -37.07
CA PRO A 84 0.45 -18.48 -36.59
C PRO A 84 1.69 -18.88 -35.78
N GLU A 85 2.77 -18.09 -35.87
CA GLU A 85 3.98 -18.25 -35.05
C GLU A 85 3.84 -17.63 -33.65
N LEU A 86 2.85 -16.75 -33.44
CA LEU A 86 2.55 -16.21 -32.12
C LEU A 86 1.60 -17.19 -31.39
N PRO A 87 1.86 -17.48 -30.11
CA PRO A 87 0.99 -18.36 -29.34
C PRO A 87 -0.41 -17.75 -29.19
N LEU A 88 -1.44 -18.59 -29.34
CA LEU A 88 -2.84 -18.17 -29.20
C LEU A 88 -3.18 -17.70 -27.78
N GLU A 89 -2.47 -18.21 -26.78
CA GLU A 89 -2.59 -17.80 -25.39
C GLU A 89 -1.28 -17.15 -24.94
N LEU A 90 -1.40 -16.01 -24.27
CA LEU A 90 -0.28 -15.40 -23.56
C LEU A 90 0.03 -16.25 -22.33
N ASP A 91 0.79 -17.32 -22.52
CA ASP A 91 1.43 -18.00 -21.39
C ASP A 91 2.41 -17.01 -20.76
N VAL A 92 2.20 -16.72 -19.48
CA VAL A 92 3.00 -15.78 -18.71
C VAL A 92 4.48 -16.16 -18.73
N ASN A 93 4.77 -17.46 -18.81
CA ASN A 93 6.13 -17.97 -18.83
C ASN A 93 6.84 -17.78 -20.17
N ASN A 94 6.13 -17.97 -21.28
CA ASN A 94 6.73 -17.97 -22.61
C ASN A 94 6.56 -16.66 -23.38
N CYS A 95 5.50 -15.89 -23.10
CA CYS A 95 5.08 -14.77 -23.96
C CYS A 95 5.39 -13.40 -23.36
N LEU A 96 5.27 -13.26 -22.03
CA LEU A 96 5.47 -11.97 -21.35
C LEU A 96 6.92 -11.77 -20.89
N GLY A 97 7.75 -12.81 -20.94
CA GLY A 97 9.15 -12.76 -20.49
C GLY A 97 9.29 -12.40 -19.00
N LEU A 98 8.24 -12.65 -18.20
CA LEU A 98 8.27 -12.34 -16.77
C LEU A 98 9.19 -13.32 -16.06
N MET A 99 10.34 -12.81 -15.63
CA MET A 99 11.29 -13.59 -14.85
C MET A 99 10.73 -13.89 -13.46
N VAL A 100 10.99 -15.09 -12.94
CA VAL A 100 10.74 -15.41 -11.53
C VAL A 100 11.41 -14.35 -10.65
N GLY A 101 10.66 -13.78 -9.72
CA GLY A 101 11.11 -12.70 -8.85
C GLY A 101 10.73 -11.29 -9.30
N VAL A 102 10.10 -11.10 -10.45
CA VAL A 102 9.56 -9.79 -10.87
C VAL A 102 8.43 -9.36 -9.93
N ASN A 103 8.43 -8.09 -9.51
CA ASN A 103 7.35 -7.55 -8.69
C ASN A 103 6.12 -7.31 -9.55
N VAL A 104 4.98 -7.82 -9.09
CA VAL A 104 3.67 -7.58 -9.68
C VAL A 104 2.91 -6.67 -8.71
N LEU A 105 2.70 -5.43 -9.14
CA LEU A 105 1.91 -4.47 -8.39
C LEU A 105 0.44 -4.72 -8.69
N HIS A 106 -0.31 -5.18 -7.70
CA HIS A 106 -1.75 -5.32 -7.81
C HIS A 106 -2.42 -4.12 -7.14
N VAL A 107 -3.18 -3.34 -7.92
CA VAL A 107 -3.93 -2.19 -7.42
C VAL A 107 -5.37 -2.66 -7.21
N ASN A 108 -5.78 -2.78 -5.95
CA ASN A 108 -7.16 -3.13 -5.61
C ASN A 108 -8.11 -1.97 -5.96
N LEU A 109 -9.42 -2.27 -6.05
CA LEU A 109 -10.46 -1.26 -6.36
C LEU A 109 -10.56 -0.13 -5.34
N ASP A 110 -10.06 -0.33 -4.12
CA ASP A 110 -9.95 0.67 -3.05
C ASP A 110 -8.66 1.49 -3.11
N GLY A 111 -7.85 1.32 -4.17
CA GLY A 111 -6.57 1.98 -4.35
C GLY A 111 -5.42 1.35 -3.56
N ALA A 112 -5.66 0.31 -2.75
CA ALA A 112 -4.61 -0.36 -2.01
C ALA A 112 -3.69 -1.13 -2.96
N ILE A 113 -2.42 -0.74 -2.99
CA ILE A 113 -1.39 -1.46 -3.75
C ILE A 113 -0.87 -2.62 -2.91
N THR A 114 -0.96 -3.84 -3.41
CA THR A 114 -0.28 -5.00 -2.82
C THR A 114 0.96 -5.34 -3.66
N GLU A 115 2.10 -5.50 -2.98
CA GLU A 115 3.34 -5.92 -3.61
C GLU A 115 3.38 -7.45 -3.62
N ASN A 116 3.15 -8.02 -4.81
CA ASN A 116 3.27 -9.45 -5.04
C ASN A 116 4.50 -9.73 -5.92
N VAL A 117 4.88 -10.99 -6.02
CA VAL A 117 6.02 -11.45 -6.80
C VAL A 117 5.59 -12.60 -7.71
N TRP A 118 6.03 -12.56 -8.96
CA TRP A 118 5.84 -13.66 -9.90
C TRP A 118 6.77 -14.82 -9.54
N ASP A 119 6.20 -16.01 -9.30
CA ASP A 119 6.96 -17.20 -8.93
C ASP A 119 7.30 -18.13 -10.13
N GLY A 120 6.90 -17.76 -11.35
CA GLY A 120 7.00 -18.62 -12.54
C GLY A 120 5.71 -19.38 -12.86
N GLY A 121 4.64 -19.19 -12.10
CA GLY A 121 3.31 -19.67 -12.47
C GLY A 121 2.16 -18.92 -11.77
N ASN A 122 2.44 -18.28 -10.65
CA ASN A 122 1.49 -17.57 -9.82
C ASN A 122 2.06 -16.23 -9.34
N VAL A 123 1.14 -15.31 -9.07
CA VAL A 123 1.41 -14.07 -8.36
C VAL A 123 1.27 -14.35 -6.86
N LEU A 124 2.37 -14.32 -6.12
CA LEU A 124 2.39 -14.63 -4.69
C LEU A 124 2.63 -13.40 -3.82
N PRO A 125 2.05 -13.32 -2.62
CA PRO A 125 2.53 -12.40 -1.60
C PRO A 125 4.04 -12.57 -1.36
N LEU A 126 4.74 -11.47 -1.09
CA LEU A 126 6.21 -11.48 -0.93
C LEU A 126 6.70 -12.50 0.11
N ASN A 127 5.97 -12.68 1.22
CA ASN A 127 6.32 -13.64 2.27
C ASN A 127 6.23 -15.10 1.78
N ASP A 128 5.22 -15.43 0.99
CA ASP A 128 4.99 -16.77 0.47
C ASP A 128 6.02 -17.12 -0.61
N PHE A 129 6.39 -16.14 -1.44
CA PHE A 129 7.49 -16.28 -2.38
C PHE A 129 8.81 -16.64 -1.67
N PHE A 130 9.15 -15.94 -0.58
CA PHE A 130 10.34 -16.26 0.20
C PHE A 130 10.23 -17.57 0.98
N ALA A 131 9.03 -18.02 1.33
CA ALA A 131 8.81 -19.35 1.90
C ALA A 131 9.14 -20.44 0.86
N LYS A 132 8.50 -20.41 -0.32
CA LYS A 132 8.80 -21.35 -1.42
C LYS A 132 10.27 -21.36 -1.80
N LYS A 133 10.92 -20.19 -1.80
CA LYS A 133 12.35 -20.10 -2.08
C LYS A 133 13.20 -20.81 -1.04
N ARG A 134 12.91 -20.64 0.26
CA ARG A 134 13.64 -21.31 1.34
C ARG A 134 13.45 -22.83 1.30
N GLU A 135 12.32 -23.28 0.79
CA GLU A 135 12.02 -24.69 0.53
C GLU A 135 12.71 -25.24 -0.74
N GLY A 136 13.40 -24.39 -1.52
CA GLY A 136 14.07 -24.79 -2.75
C GLY A 136 13.13 -25.05 -3.93
N LEU A 137 11.87 -24.61 -3.83
CA LEU A 137 10.85 -24.82 -4.86
C LEU A 137 10.90 -23.80 -6.01
N LEU A 138 11.74 -22.76 -5.87
CA LEU A 138 11.91 -21.74 -6.90
C LEU A 138 13.32 -21.84 -7.47
N ASP A 139 13.39 -21.85 -8.79
CA ASP A 139 14.67 -21.81 -9.48
C ASP A 139 15.39 -20.49 -9.15
N ASN A 140 16.66 -20.58 -8.75
CA ASN A 140 17.49 -19.43 -8.43
C ASN A 140 17.95 -18.77 -9.73
N SER A 141 17.00 -18.13 -10.42
CA SER A 141 17.31 -17.35 -11.61
C SER A 141 18.39 -16.30 -11.29
N ALA A 142 19.24 -15.97 -12.27
CA ALA A 142 20.28 -14.96 -12.10
C ALA A 142 19.72 -13.61 -11.60
N PHE A 143 18.46 -13.32 -11.93
CA PHE A 143 17.73 -12.16 -11.42
C PHE A 143 17.43 -12.25 -9.92
N ILE A 144 16.96 -13.40 -9.44
CA ILE A 144 16.71 -13.64 -8.02
C ILE A 144 18.01 -13.60 -7.20
N ALA A 145 19.09 -14.19 -7.73
CA ALA A 145 20.41 -14.15 -7.10
C ALA A 145 20.92 -12.71 -7.00
N ARG A 146 20.81 -11.93 -8.09
CA ARG A 146 21.17 -10.50 -8.11
C ARG A 146 20.31 -9.68 -7.14
N ARG A 147 19.01 -9.97 -7.06
CA ARG A 147 18.10 -9.28 -6.15
C ARG A 147 18.41 -9.58 -4.68
N LEU A 148 18.79 -10.82 -4.35
CA LEU A 148 19.28 -11.16 -3.02
C LEU A 148 20.59 -10.44 -2.69
N ALA A 149 21.55 -10.45 -3.60
CA ALA A 149 22.82 -9.76 -3.41
C ALA A 149 22.60 -8.27 -3.11
N LEU A 150 21.70 -7.60 -3.85
CA LEU A 150 21.32 -6.21 -3.58
C LEU A 150 20.65 -6.03 -2.21
N ALA A 151 19.82 -6.98 -1.77
CA ALA A 151 19.19 -6.94 -0.45
C ALA A 151 20.20 -7.14 0.69
N GLU A 152 21.15 -8.07 0.53
CA GLU A 152 22.23 -8.36 1.48
C GLU A 152 23.25 -7.21 1.57
N GLU A 153 23.50 -6.52 0.45
CA GLU A 153 24.31 -5.30 0.38
C GLU A 153 23.62 -4.07 1.01
N GLY A 154 22.40 -4.21 1.52
CA GLY A 154 21.62 -3.12 2.09
C GLY A 154 21.07 -2.14 1.06
N GLN A 155 21.15 -2.46 -0.23
CA GLN A 155 20.49 -1.72 -1.32
C GLN A 155 19.05 -2.21 -1.49
N GLY A 156 18.29 -2.22 -0.38
CA GLY A 156 16.91 -2.68 -0.37
C GLY A 156 16.07 -2.02 -1.46
N ASN A 157 15.59 -2.84 -2.41
CA ASN A 157 14.57 -2.56 -3.42
C ASN A 157 14.62 -1.13 -4.02
N ILE A 158 15.51 -0.91 -4.99
CA ILE A 158 15.71 0.36 -5.74
C ILE A 158 14.42 0.86 -6.42
N HIS A 159 13.37 0.04 -6.54
CA HIS A 159 12.13 0.37 -7.26
C HIS A 159 10.82 0.21 -6.49
N SER A 160 10.83 -0.03 -5.17
CA SER A 160 9.62 0.23 -4.39
C SER A 160 9.47 1.75 -4.28
N LYS A 161 8.83 2.39 -5.27
CA LYS A 161 8.24 3.71 -5.06
C LYS A 161 7.40 3.57 -3.80
N PRO A 162 7.72 4.27 -2.70
CA PRO A 162 6.87 4.24 -1.53
C PRO A 162 5.46 4.60 -2.00
N LYS A 163 4.44 3.84 -1.56
CA LYS A 163 3.03 4.19 -1.78
C LYS A 163 2.87 5.69 -1.53
N SER A 164 2.64 6.46 -2.59
CA SER A 164 2.62 7.93 -2.53
C SER A 164 1.52 8.46 -1.63
N ASP A 165 0.53 7.63 -1.30
CA ASP A 165 -0.69 8.06 -0.63
C ASP A 165 -0.69 7.82 0.89
N ALA A 166 0.19 6.95 1.40
CA ALA A 166 0.39 6.77 2.86
C ALA A 166 1.49 7.68 3.44
N LEU A 167 2.08 8.52 2.59
CA LEU A 167 3.27 9.33 2.88
C LEU A 167 3.02 10.82 2.58
N GLY A 168 1.77 11.24 2.39
CA GLY A 168 1.40 12.65 2.53
C GLY A 168 1.78 13.07 3.95
N PHE A 169 2.87 13.83 4.07
CA PHE A 169 3.51 14.29 5.30
C PHE A 169 3.20 13.43 6.52
N PHE A 170 4.06 12.46 6.85
CA PHE A 170 4.12 12.04 8.24
C PHE A 170 4.28 13.32 9.06
N THR A 171 3.23 13.74 9.74
CA THR A 171 3.38 14.66 10.84
C THR A 171 4.42 13.97 11.73
N ALA A 172 5.53 14.65 12.02
CA ALA A 172 6.61 14.06 12.80
C ALA A 172 6.10 13.44 14.12
N GLN A 173 4.94 13.91 14.58
CA GLN A 173 4.04 13.28 15.55
C GLN A 173 3.61 11.86 15.12
N GLY A 174 4.42 10.87 15.47
CA GLY A 174 4.06 9.46 15.39
C GLY A 174 5.13 8.57 14.77
N ILE A 175 6.10 9.14 14.03
CA ILE A 175 7.27 8.36 13.59
C ILE A 175 8.26 8.18 14.75
N GLY A 176 8.44 9.24 15.55
CA GLY A 176 9.50 9.29 16.57
C GLY A 176 9.45 8.10 17.52
N ASN A 177 8.26 7.64 17.89
CA ASN A 177 8.08 6.58 18.88
C ASN A 177 8.05 5.16 18.27
N GLN A 178 8.20 5.03 16.95
CA GLN A 178 8.17 3.75 16.23
C GLN A 178 9.44 3.57 15.38
N PRO A 179 10.51 2.96 15.93
CA PRO A 179 11.77 2.76 15.21
C PRO A 179 11.66 1.99 13.89
N ALA A 180 10.62 1.17 13.73
CA ALA A 180 10.30 0.48 12.48
C ALA A 180 9.94 1.45 11.34
N LEU A 181 9.37 2.62 11.66
CA LEU A 181 9.03 3.67 10.68
C LEU A 181 10.23 4.58 10.34
N TRP A 182 11.38 4.42 11.00
CA TRP A 182 12.56 5.23 10.72
C TRP A 182 13.25 4.83 9.41
N GLU A 183 13.22 3.56 9.04
CA GLU A 183 13.74 3.09 7.75
C GLU A 183 13.03 3.73 6.55
N PRO A 184 11.69 3.67 6.41
CA PRO A 184 11.01 4.32 5.30
C PRO A 184 11.22 5.85 5.30
N TYR A 185 11.37 6.46 6.47
CA TYR A 185 11.74 7.87 6.60
C TYR A 185 13.13 8.15 6.01
N VAL A 186 14.18 7.42 6.41
CA VAL A 186 15.55 7.59 5.91
C VAL A 186 15.63 7.31 4.41
N ARG A 187 14.98 6.24 3.94
CA ARG A 187 14.90 5.91 2.52
C ARG A 187 14.33 7.07 1.71
N ARG A 188 13.22 7.68 2.17
CA ARG A 188 12.65 8.84 1.50
C ARG A 188 13.56 10.06 1.59
N PHE A 189 14.22 10.29 2.72
CA PHE A 189 15.16 11.39 2.89
C PHE A 189 16.28 11.33 1.86
N ILE A 190 16.89 10.15 1.66
CA ILE A 190 17.91 9.87 0.64
C ILE A 190 17.41 10.22 -0.77
N ILE A 191 16.19 9.77 -1.13
CA ILE A 191 15.60 10.00 -2.45
C ILE A 191 15.30 11.48 -2.69
N VAL A 192 14.67 12.15 -1.72
CA VAL A 192 14.23 13.55 -1.85
C VAL A 192 15.41 14.51 -1.95
N THR A 193 16.52 14.19 -1.26
CA THR A 193 17.72 15.03 -1.21
C THR A 193 18.78 14.64 -2.24
N TYR A 194 18.54 13.59 -3.03
CA TYR A 194 19.50 13.08 -4.03
C TYR A 194 20.88 12.81 -3.42
N MET A 195 20.92 12.08 -2.30
CA MET A 195 22.19 11.70 -1.66
C MET A 195 23.03 10.82 -2.59
N ASP A 196 24.34 11.06 -2.63
CA ASP A 196 25.28 10.17 -3.32
C ASP A 196 25.48 8.85 -2.56
N SER A 197 26.29 7.95 -3.13
CA SER A 197 26.53 6.62 -2.55
C SER A 197 27.22 6.65 -1.18
N ASP A 198 28.09 7.62 -0.91
CA ASP A 198 28.80 7.74 0.37
C ASP A 198 27.88 8.34 1.44
N GLN A 199 27.14 9.40 1.10
CA GLN A 199 26.09 9.99 1.94
C GLN A 199 25.02 8.95 2.29
N THR A 200 24.57 8.16 1.31
CA THR A 200 23.59 7.08 1.50
C THR A 200 24.10 6.04 2.49
N ARG A 201 25.36 5.59 2.34
CA ARG A 201 25.97 4.62 3.27
C ARG A 201 26.03 5.18 4.69
N LYS A 202 26.41 6.44 4.85
CA LYS A 202 26.46 7.14 6.14
C LYS A 202 25.06 7.30 6.76
N ALA A 203 24.04 7.61 5.97
CA ALA A 203 22.65 7.71 6.42
C ALA A 203 22.14 6.36 6.97
N TRP A 204 22.42 5.25 6.28
CA TRP A 204 22.07 3.91 6.76
C TRP A 204 22.85 3.48 8.00
N ALA A 205 24.12 3.90 8.13
CA ALA A 205 24.89 3.67 9.35
C ALA A 205 24.30 4.43 10.55
N LEU A 206 23.96 5.72 10.36
CA LEU A 206 23.32 6.56 11.36
C LEU A 206 21.97 5.99 11.81
N LEU A 207 21.16 5.49 10.87
CA LEU A 207 19.89 4.83 11.18
C LEU A 207 20.10 3.66 12.16
N ARG A 208 21.03 2.76 11.85
CA ARG A 208 21.32 1.59 12.69
C ARG A 208 21.84 1.98 14.07
N GLU A 209 22.70 3.00 14.13
CA GLU A 209 23.20 3.55 15.39
C GLU A 209 22.07 4.13 16.26
N CYS A 210 21.08 4.78 15.64
CA CYS A 210 19.93 5.32 16.36
C CYS A 210 18.92 4.24 16.76
N GLN A 211 18.67 3.25 15.89
CA GLN A 211 17.68 2.19 16.14
C GLN A 211 18.07 1.30 17.32
N LYS A 212 19.36 0.99 17.49
CA LYS A 212 19.84 0.13 18.58
C LYS A 212 19.40 0.61 19.98
N PRO A 213 19.78 1.82 20.45
CA PRO A 213 19.36 2.31 21.77
C PRO A 213 17.85 2.53 21.86
N ALA A 214 17.18 2.84 20.75
CA ALA A 214 15.73 2.97 20.71
C ALA A 214 15.03 1.62 21.02
N TYR A 215 15.44 0.54 20.36
CA TYR A 215 14.92 -0.79 20.63
C TYR A 215 15.28 -1.29 22.04
N GLU A 216 16.50 -1.02 22.52
CA GLU A 216 16.90 -1.36 23.90
C GLU A 216 15.98 -0.69 24.93
N HIS A 217 15.65 0.60 24.74
CA HIS A 217 14.71 1.32 25.61
C HIS A 217 13.28 0.77 25.50
N LEU A 218 12.81 0.48 24.28
CA LEU A 218 11.49 -0.09 24.06
C LEU A 218 11.34 -1.47 24.72
N GLU A 219 12.36 -2.32 24.66
CA GLU A 219 12.33 -3.63 25.30
C GLU A 219 12.37 -3.49 26.83
N LYS A 220 13.20 -2.59 27.37
CA LYS A 220 13.26 -2.30 28.82
C LYS A 220 11.93 -1.80 29.37
N THR A 221 11.19 -0.99 28.62
CA THR A 221 9.91 -0.38 29.04
C THR A 221 8.68 -1.17 28.59
N LYS A 222 8.85 -2.31 27.94
CA LYS A 222 7.77 -3.09 27.29
C LYS A 222 6.62 -3.43 28.22
N ALA A 223 6.91 -3.97 29.41
CA ALA A 223 5.89 -4.36 30.37
C ALA A 223 5.09 -3.15 30.87
N GLU A 224 5.79 -2.07 31.18
CA GLU A 224 5.19 -0.84 31.72
C GLU A 224 4.32 -0.13 30.67
N ARG A 225 4.77 -0.11 29.40
CA ARG A 225 3.98 0.40 28.27
C ARG A 225 2.73 -0.44 28.05
N ALA A 226 2.85 -1.77 28.01
CA ALA A 226 1.71 -2.66 27.82
C ALA A 226 0.66 -2.51 28.94
N GLU A 227 1.10 -2.34 30.18
CA GLU A 227 0.19 -2.08 31.31
C GLU A 227 -0.54 -0.73 31.14
N ALA A 228 0.20 0.34 30.83
CA ALA A 228 -0.38 1.68 30.66
C ALA A 228 -1.35 1.74 29.46
N GLU A 229 -0.99 1.14 28.34
CA GLU A 229 -1.83 1.05 27.13
C GLU A 229 -3.09 0.22 27.39
N LYS A 230 -2.98 -0.91 28.10
CA LYS A 230 -4.13 -1.73 28.52
C LYS A 230 -5.06 -0.97 29.46
N ALA A 231 -4.51 -0.23 30.43
CA ALA A 231 -5.29 0.60 31.34
C ALA A 231 -6.03 1.72 30.58
N LEU A 232 -5.36 2.38 29.63
CA LEU A 232 -5.95 3.43 28.80
C LEU A 232 -7.09 2.88 27.94
N ALA A 233 -6.87 1.73 27.29
CA ALA A 233 -7.91 1.06 26.51
C ALA A 233 -9.12 0.68 27.36
N ALA A 234 -8.90 0.15 28.57
CA ALA A 234 -9.98 -0.18 29.50
C ALA A 234 -10.79 1.05 29.92
N LEU A 235 -10.15 2.20 30.18
CA LEU A 235 -10.85 3.45 30.47
C LEU A 235 -11.64 3.97 29.28
N LYS A 236 -11.09 3.90 28.06
CA LYS A 236 -11.79 4.32 26.83
C LYS A 236 -13.04 3.48 26.57
N VAL A 237 -12.97 2.16 26.78
CA VAL A 237 -14.15 1.27 26.68
C VAL A 237 -15.20 1.59 27.76
N LYS A 238 -14.78 1.85 29.01
CA LYS A 238 -15.70 2.27 30.08
C LYS A 238 -16.38 3.61 29.76
N ALA A 239 -15.62 4.59 29.26
CA ALA A 239 -16.13 5.90 28.87
C ALA A 239 -17.15 5.79 27.72
N ALA A 240 -16.87 4.97 26.71
CA ALA A 240 -17.80 4.71 25.61
C ALA A 240 -19.11 4.06 26.09
N LYS A 241 -19.03 3.10 27.03
CA LYS A 241 -20.21 2.45 27.63
C LYS A 241 -21.01 3.34 28.59
N ALA A 242 -20.40 4.35 29.18
CA ALA A 242 -21.05 5.32 30.08
C ALA A 242 -21.69 6.49 29.33
N SER A 243 -21.50 6.60 28.01
CA SER A 243 -22.09 7.64 27.16
C SER A 243 -23.04 7.11 26.05
N PRO A 244 -23.91 6.12 26.27
CA PRO A 244 -24.83 5.64 25.24
C PRO A 244 -26.07 6.54 25.08
N GLU A 245 -26.37 7.41 26.05
CA GLU A 245 -27.66 8.11 26.13
C GLU A 245 -27.70 9.47 25.39
N ALA A 246 -26.55 9.98 24.93
CA ALA A 246 -26.50 11.19 24.10
C ALA A 246 -26.66 10.92 22.59
N ALA A 247 -26.73 9.64 22.19
CA ALA A 247 -26.97 9.22 20.81
C ALA A 247 -28.38 8.61 20.67
N SER A 248 -29.40 9.32 21.16
CA SER A 248 -30.81 8.98 20.88
C SER A 248 -31.31 9.78 19.66
N PRO A 249 -32.05 9.14 18.72
CA PRO A 249 -32.27 9.64 17.37
C PRO A 249 -33.40 10.68 17.33
N ALA A 250 -33.04 11.94 17.13
CA ALA A 250 -33.99 13.01 16.80
C ALA A 250 -34.45 13.02 15.31
N HIS A 251 -34.22 11.94 14.55
CA HIS A 251 -34.81 11.79 13.21
C HIS A 251 -36.05 10.90 13.25
N LYS A 252 -37.15 11.44 13.78
CA LYS A 252 -38.49 10.89 13.56
C LYS A 252 -39.57 11.97 13.53
N ALA A 253 -39.40 12.97 12.67
CA ALA A 253 -40.49 13.86 12.25
C ALA A 253 -40.05 14.69 11.03
N GLU A 254 -40.20 14.14 9.82
CA GLU A 254 -40.52 14.88 8.57
C GLU A 254 -40.49 13.90 7.38
N GLN A 255 -41.47 13.00 7.34
CA GLN A 255 -41.93 12.39 6.08
C GLN A 255 -43.41 12.68 5.98
N GLY A 256 -43.71 13.85 5.43
CA GLY A 256 -45.05 14.26 5.08
C GLY A 256 -44.97 15.24 3.95
N LYS A 257 -45.47 14.82 2.79
CA LYS A 257 -45.93 15.66 1.67
C LYS A 257 -44.92 15.98 0.56
N THR A 258 -44.78 15.04 -0.37
CA THR A 258 -44.66 15.36 -1.80
C THR A 258 -45.70 14.56 -2.57
N GLU A 259 -46.85 15.19 -2.80
CA GLU A 259 -47.83 14.79 -3.81
C GLU A 259 -47.30 15.17 -5.21
N GLY A 260 -47.47 14.25 -6.16
CA GLY A 260 -47.82 14.57 -7.54
C GLY A 260 -46.71 15.06 -8.47
N MET A 261 -46.19 14.16 -9.32
CA MET A 261 -46.19 14.42 -10.76
C MET A 261 -46.01 13.11 -11.54
N GLU A 262 -47.16 12.64 -12.02
CA GLU A 262 -47.36 11.61 -13.02
C GLU A 262 -47.12 12.23 -14.41
N ALA A 263 -46.17 11.69 -15.18
CA ALA A 263 -46.10 11.92 -16.62
C ALA A 263 -45.33 10.79 -17.34
N ALA A 264 -46.11 9.95 -18.02
CA ALA A 264 -45.87 9.35 -19.34
C ALA A 264 -44.50 8.72 -19.67
N ARG A 265 -44.49 7.38 -19.77
CA ARG A 265 -43.60 6.61 -20.66
C ARG A 265 -44.45 5.77 -21.63
N PRO A 266 -44.25 5.84 -22.95
CA PRO A 266 -44.86 4.92 -23.90
C PRO A 266 -43.91 3.80 -24.37
N GLY A 267 -44.50 2.63 -24.64
CA GLY A 267 -44.06 1.57 -25.59
C GLY A 267 -42.79 0.78 -25.20
N THR A 268 -42.79 -0.50 -24.81
CA THR A 268 -43.28 -1.72 -25.48
C THR A 268 -42.62 -1.99 -26.85
N GLU A 269 -41.69 -2.95 -26.89
CA GLU A 269 -41.75 -4.12 -27.79
C GLU A 269 -40.75 -5.22 -27.37
N PRO A 270 -41.11 -6.52 -27.50
CA PRO A 270 -40.23 -7.66 -27.24
C PRO A 270 -39.81 -8.41 -28.53
N GLY A 271 -38.54 -8.76 -28.66
CA GLY A 271 -38.05 -9.80 -29.59
C GLY A 271 -37.28 -10.84 -28.79
N SER A 272 -37.74 -12.10 -28.68
CA SER A 272 -37.56 -13.18 -29.67
C SER A 272 -36.06 -13.29 -30.04
N GLY A 273 -35.31 -14.32 -29.68
CA GLY A 273 -35.64 -15.74 -29.66
C GLY A 273 -34.47 -16.42 -30.39
N GLY A 274 -33.60 -17.11 -29.66
CA GLY A 274 -32.41 -17.75 -30.22
C GLY A 274 -31.94 -18.90 -29.35
N LYS A 275 -32.39 -20.11 -29.69
CA LYS A 275 -31.81 -21.37 -29.23
C LYS A 275 -30.41 -21.56 -29.85
N PRO A 276 -29.42 -22.09 -29.13
CA PRO A 276 -28.35 -22.85 -29.77
C PRO A 276 -28.76 -24.32 -29.88
N VAL A 277 -28.57 -24.82 -31.11
CA VAL A 277 -28.65 -26.22 -31.51
C VAL A 277 -27.36 -26.93 -31.09
N VAL A 278 -27.55 -28.21 -30.77
CA VAL A 278 -26.59 -29.24 -30.37
C VAL A 278 -25.74 -29.68 -31.56
N GLU A 279 -24.44 -29.88 -31.35
CA GLU A 279 -23.54 -30.87 -31.97
C GLU A 279 -22.19 -30.68 -31.25
N GLY A 280 -21.58 -31.63 -30.53
CA GLY A 280 -21.59 -33.07 -30.69
C GLY A 280 -20.29 -33.48 -31.36
N GLU A 281 -19.20 -33.63 -30.60
CA GLU A 281 -18.10 -34.52 -31.01
C GLU A 281 -17.31 -34.96 -29.79
N ALA A 282 -17.38 -36.27 -29.55
CA ALA A 282 -16.56 -37.01 -28.62
C ALA A 282 -15.24 -37.33 -29.33
N VAL A 283 -14.12 -37.13 -28.64
CA VAL A 283 -12.85 -37.74 -28.99
C VAL A 283 -12.32 -38.43 -27.74
N GLU A 284 -12.24 -39.75 -27.88
CA GLU A 284 -11.56 -40.70 -27.01
C GLU A 284 -10.03 -40.55 -27.15
N ASP A 285 -9.31 -41.26 -26.27
CA ASP A 285 -7.86 -41.50 -26.29
C ASP A 285 -6.97 -40.34 -25.80
N GLU A 286 -5.93 -40.54 -24.98
CA GLU A 286 -5.20 -41.74 -24.67
C GLU A 286 -4.52 -41.57 -23.29
N ALA A 287 -4.46 -42.66 -22.54
CA ALA A 287 -3.71 -42.75 -21.30
C ALA A 287 -2.20 -42.71 -21.59
N ALA A 288 -1.45 -41.91 -20.84
CA ALA A 288 -0.01 -42.07 -20.71
C ALA A 288 0.36 -42.12 -19.23
N GLU A 289 0.49 -43.35 -18.75
CA GLU A 289 1.20 -43.70 -17.53
C GLU A 289 2.65 -43.21 -17.62
N GLY A 290 3.10 -42.47 -16.61
CA GLY A 290 4.47 -42.01 -16.47
C GLY A 290 4.96 -42.26 -15.05
N ASP A 291 5.73 -43.33 -14.91
CA ASP A 291 6.39 -43.83 -13.71
C ASP A 291 7.07 -42.75 -12.84
N ALA A 292 6.73 -42.75 -11.55
CA ALA A 292 7.45 -42.03 -10.51
C ALA A 292 8.44 -42.98 -9.81
N PRO A 293 9.75 -42.68 -9.75
CA PRO A 293 10.65 -43.46 -8.92
C PRO A 293 10.49 -43.09 -7.44
N ARG A 294 10.17 -44.12 -6.65
CA ARG A 294 10.31 -44.17 -5.18
C ARG A 294 11.77 -43.91 -4.81
N ALA A 295 11.99 -42.95 -3.91
CA ALA A 295 13.21 -42.87 -3.12
C ALA A 295 12.86 -43.19 -1.67
N ASP A 296 13.20 -44.41 -1.27
CA ASP A 296 13.26 -44.85 0.11
C ASP A 296 14.36 -44.08 0.84
N GLY A 297 14.03 -43.53 2.01
CA GLY A 297 14.96 -42.82 2.88
C GLY A 297 14.53 -42.98 4.32
N GLU A 298 15.05 -44.04 4.95
CA GLU A 298 14.86 -44.42 6.34
C GLU A 298 15.24 -43.33 7.36
N SER A 299 14.59 -43.44 8.52
CA SER A 299 14.71 -42.65 9.75
C SER A 299 16.11 -42.67 10.40
N PRO A 300 16.39 -41.81 11.41
CA PRO A 300 16.03 -42.14 12.80
C PRO A 300 15.48 -40.93 13.59
N SER A 301 14.39 -41.08 14.35
CA SER A 301 14.39 -41.54 15.75
C SER A 301 15.31 -40.69 16.65
N GLY A 302 14.73 -39.63 17.23
CA GLY A 302 15.32 -38.82 18.29
C GLY A 302 14.37 -38.70 19.47
N ASP A 303 14.34 -39.74 20.30
CA ASP A 303 13.68 -39.79 21.60
C ASP A 303 14.27 -38.73 22.55
N GLY A 304 13.43 -37.86 23.07
CA GLY A 304 13.83 -36.71 23.90
C GLY A 304 12.89 -36.47 25.08
N ARG A 305 12.64 -37.52 25.86
CA ARG A 305 11.99 -37.46 27.18
C ARG A 305 12.61 -36.35 28.06
N ARG A 306 11.81 -35.38 28.49
CA ARG A 306 11.97 -34.74 29.82
C ARG A 306 10.62 -34.45 30.46
N SER A 307 10.27 -35.33 31.39
CA SER A 307 9.35 -35.06 32.49
C SER A 307 9.99 -34.08 33.49
N ALA A 308 9.24 -33.06 33.89
CA ALA A 308 9.32 -32.42 35.20
C ALA A 308 7.95 -31.77 35.44
N ARG A 309 7.06 -32.45 36.17
CA ARG A 309 6.73 -32.13 37.57
C ARG A 309 6.57 -30.63 37.80
N ASN A 310 5.33 -30.15 37.73
CA ASN A 310 4.93 -28.95 38.45
C ASN A 310 3.99 -29.40 39.58
N ASP A 311 4.58 -29.41 40.76
CA ASP A 311 3.91 -29.63 42.03
C ASP A 311 2.93 -28.48 42.30
N LYS A 312 1.74 -28.91 42.71
CA LYS A 312 0.63 -28.10 43.22
C LYS A 312 0.93 -27.78 44.69
N PRO A 313 0.94 -26.51 45.14
CA PRO A 313 0.68 -26.21 46.52
C PRO A 313 -0.80 -25.87 46.68
N SER A 314 -1.50 -26.77 47.39
CA SER A 314 -2.67 -26.45 48.18
C SER A 314 -2.28 -25.46 49.28
N GLY A 315 -2.98 -24.33 49.37
CA GLY A 315 -2.76 -23.34 50.41
C GLY A 315 -3.98 -22.45 50.56
N ASP A 316 -4.85 -22.85 51.48
CA ASP A 316 -5.68 -22.05 52.37
C ASP A 316 -6.33 -20.75 51.86
N ALA A 317 -7.65 -20.82 51.78
CA ALA A 317 -8.54 -19.67 51.79
C ALA A 317 -8.47 -18.94 53.15
N PRO A 318 -8.45 -17.59 53.14
CA PRO A 318 -9.03 -16.82 54.21
C PRO A 318 -10.42 -16.34 53.80
N GLU A 319 -11.36 -16.84 54.58
CA GLU A 319 -12.68 -16.29 54.85
C GLU A 319 -12.60 -14.80 55.25
N ALA A 320 -13.70 -14.09 54.97
CA ALA A 320 -14.06 -12.75 55.46
C ALA A 320 -13.48 -11.52 54.74
N ALA A 321 -14.22 -11.06 53.71
CA ALA A 321 -14.39 -9.63 53.44
C ALA A 321 -15.83 -9.34 52.99
N ARG A 322 -16.76 -9.29 53.96
CA ARG A 322 -18.01 -8.56 53.80
C ARG A 322 -17.68 -7.07 53.95
N GLY A 323 -17.48 -6.38 52.84
CA GLY A 323 -17.25 -4.94 52.78
C GLY A 323 -18.17 -4.30 51.74
N ALA A 324 -19.21 -3.62 52.25
CA ALA A 324 -20.09 -2.65 51.61
C ALA A 324 -19.94 -2.42 50.10
N ALA A 325 -20.93 -2.92 49.35
CA ALA A 325 -21.26 -2.43 48.01
C ALA A 325 -21.84 -0.99 48.13
N SER A 326 -20.95 0.00 48.25
CA SER A 326 -21.28 1.38 47.95
C SER A 326 -21.16 1.56 46.45
N GLY A 327 -22.27 1.42 45.74
CA GLY A 327 -22.38 1.70 44.31
C GLY A 327 -22.30 3.20 44.04
N SER A 328 -21.10 3.78 44.11
CA SER A 328 -20.83 5.04 43.44
C SER A 328 -20.70 4.75 41.94
N ASP A 329 -21.58 5.34 41.14
CA ASP A 329 -21.41 5.50 39.69
C ASP A 329 -20.19 6.39 39.43
N ASP A 330 -18.99 5.86 39.69
CA ASP A 330 -17.73 6.53 39.42
C ASP A 330 -17.46 6.44 37.92
N LYS A 331 -18.11 7.36 37.20
CA LYS A 331 -17.81 7.68 35.81
C LYS A 331 -16.29 7.89 35.72
N PRO A 332 -15.57 7.16 34.85
CA PRO A 332 -14.12 7.30 34.74
C PRO A 332 -13.81 8.77 34.48
N SER A 333 -13.10 9.38 35.42
CA SER A 333 -12.88 10.81 35.40
C SER A 333 -11.95 11.12 34.23
N SER A 334 -12.29 12.14 33.42
CA SER A 334 -11.40 12.71 32.39
C SER A 334 -9.91 12.82 32.80
N PRO A 335 -9.56 13.20 34.06
CA PRO A 335 -8.16 13.28 34.47
C PRO A 335 -7.40 11.95 34.50
N ASP A 336 -8.06 10.79 34.63
CA ASP A 336 -7.35 9.50 34.64
C ASP A 336 -6.86 9.09 33.24
N VAL A 337 -7.64 9.42 32.21
CA VAL A 337 -7.24 9.23 30.80
C VAL A 337 -6.03 10.12 30.48
N ALA A 338 -6.09 11.40 30.85
CA ALA A 338 -5.00 12.34 30.63
C ALA A 338 -3.70 11.91 31.34
N ARG A 339 -3.78 11.40 32.58
CA ARG A 339 -2.62 10.88 33.32
C ARG A 339 -1.99 9.66 32.65
N LEU A 340 -2.79 8.75 32.11
CA LEU A 340 -2.27 7.59 31.39
C LEU A 340 -1.65 7.97 30.05
N GLU A 341 -2.26 8.89 29.30
CA GLU A 341 -1.69 9.42 28.06
C GLU A 341 -0.36 10.15 28.32
N GLU A 342 -0.27 10.94 29.39
CA GLU A 342 0.98 11.56 29.83
C GLU A 342 2.04 10.50 30.21
N ARG A 343 1.66 9.45 30.93
CA ARG A 343 2.57 8.36 31.30
C ARG A 343 3.09 7.63 30.06
N ILE A 344 2.23 7.29 29.10
CA ILE A 344 2.62 6.65 27.85
C ILE A 344 3.56 7.57 27.06
N SER A 345 3.24 8.86 26.97
CA SER A 345 4.11 9.86 26.33
C SER A 345 5.51 9.91 26.96
N LYS A 346 5.61 9.91 28.30
CA LYS A 346 6.90 9.86 29.02
C LYS A 346 7.69 8.59 28.74
N LEU A 347 7.02 7.45 28.54
CA LEU A 347 7.68 6.18 28.21
C LEU A 347 8.27 6.18 26.79
N TYR A 348 7.64 6.87 25.83
CA TYR A 348 8.14 7.02 24.46
C TYR A 348 9.12 8.20 24.28
N ALA A 349 9.13 9.19 25.19
CA ALA A 349 9.95 10.39 25.07
C ALA A 349 11.45 10.15 24.80
N PRO A 350 12.13 9.12 25.38
CA PRO A 350 13.52 8.84 25.04
C PRO A 350 13.72 8.38 23.59
N VAL A 351 12.74 7.66 23.02
CA VAL A 351 12.76 7.20 21.63
C VAL A 351 12.55 8.38 20.69
N ASP A 352 11.56 9.23 21.00
CA ASP A 352 11.34 10.49 20.28
C ASP A 352 12.58 11.39 20.32
N ALA A 353 13.26 11.46 21.47
CA ALA A 353 14.49 12.24 21.61
C ALA A 353 15.62 11.70 20.71
N ILE A 354 15.74 10.38 20.52
CA ILE A 354 16.71 9.81 19.57
C ILE A 354 16.35 10.25 18.13
N PHE A 355 15.08 10.16 17.76
CA PHE A 355 14.64 10.57 16.42
C PHE A 355 14.87 12.06 16.16
N GLU A 356 14.35 12.92 17.05
CA GLU A 356 14.36 14.38 16.89
C GLU A 356 15.74 15.01 17.12
N LYS A 357 16.53 14.50 18.07
CA LYS A 357 17.81 15.12 18.45
C LYS A 357 19.04 14.46 17.82
N LYS A 358 18.93 13.23 17.32
CA LYS A 358 20.08 12.52 16.70
C LYS A 358 19.83 12.19 15.24
N LEU A 359 18.77 11.43 14.94
CA LEU A 359 18.56 10.93 13.58
C LEU A 359 18.29 12.09 12.60
N LYS A 360 17.33 12.97 12.89
CA LYS A 360 17.01 14.11 12.02
C LYS A 360 18.23 15.03 11.80
N PRO A 361 18.87 15.60 12.85
CA PRO A 361 20.02 16.47 12.64
C PRO A 361 21.16 15.77 11.90
N GLY A 362 21.47 14.52 12.28
CA GLY A 362 22.53 13.76 11.63
C GLY A 362 22.28 13.52 10.13
N LEU A 363 21.02 13.31 9.71
CA LEU A 363 20.68 13.21 8.28
C LEU A 363 20.85 14.56 7.56
N TYR A 364 20.44 15.68 8.18
CA TYR A 364 20.64 17.02 7.62
C TYR A 364 22.14 17.38 7.54
N ASP A 365 22.96 16.93 8.48
CA ASP A 365 24.40 17.18 8.49
C ASP A 365 25.14 16.45 7.36
N LEU A 366 24.57 15.35 6.85
CA LEU A 366 25.12 14.65 5.68
C LEU A 366 24.89 15.41 4.37
N LEU A 367 23.99 16.39 4.33
CA LEU A 367 23.67 17.14 3.11
C LEU A 367 24.73 18.19 2.76
N THR A 368 24.95 18.35 1.45
CA THR A 368 25.68 19.50 0.89
C THR A 368 24.88 20.79 1.06
N LYS A 369 25.54 21.94 0.86
CA LYS A 369 24.88 23.24 0.96
C LYS A 369 23.76 23.37 -0.08
N GLU A 370 24.01 22.92 -1.30
CA GLU A 370 23.07 22.94 -2.42
C GLU A 370 21.84 22.08 -2.13
N GLN A 371 22.04 20.87 -1.58
CA GLN A 371 20.93 19.99 -1.16
C GLN A 371 20.09 20.61 -0.03
N LYS A 372 20.74 21.27 0.94
CA LYS A 372 20.03 22.02 2.01
C LYS A 372 19.19 23.15 1.43
N ASP A 373 19.72 23.91 0.47
CA ASP A 373 18.99 25.00 -0.18
C ASP A 373 17.77 24.48 -0.96
N VAL A 374 17.92 23.36 -1.68
CA VAL A 374 16.79 22.71 -2.38
C VAL A 374 15.72 22.25 -1.39
N LEU A 375 16.12 21.64 -0.27
CA LEU A 375 15.19 21.18 0.76
C LEU A 375 14.46 22.36 1.42
N ALA A 376 15.17 23.44 1.75
CA ALA A 376 14.59 24.66 2.33
C ALA A 376 13.59 25.36 1.39
N ARG A 377 13.86 25.38 0.08
CA ARG A 377 12.91 25.88 -0.93
C ARG A 377 11.65 25.03 -0.99
N ARG A 378 11.78 23.70 -0.95
CA ARG A 378 10.64 22.77 -0.91
C ARG A 378 9.80 22.96 0.37
N GLU A 379 10.44 23.05 1.53
CA GLU A 379 9.74 23.28 2.80
C GLU A 379 9.00 24.62 2.80
N SER A 380 9.59 25.68 2.22
CA SER A 380 8.93 26.98 2.06
C SER A 380 7.71 26.89 1.13
N ALA A 381 7.84 26.20 -0.01
CA ALA A 381 6.73 26.00 -0.94
C ALA A 381 5.54 25.27 -0.29
N VAL A 382 5.82 24.22 0.50
CA VAL A 382 4.79 23.47 1.23
C VAL A 382 4.10 24.34 2.27
N LYS A 383 4.85 25.19 3.00
CA LYS A 383 4.26 26.12 3.98
C LYS A 383 3.33 27.13 3.31
N GLU A 384 3.72 27.69 2.17
CA GLU A 384 2.87 28.61 1.39
C GLU A 384 1.61 27.90 0.87
N LEU A 385 1.73 26.67 0.37
CA LEU A 385 0.57 25.87 -0.06
C LEU A 385 -0.41 25.61 1.09
N ASN A 386 0.10 25.18 2.25
CA ASN A 386 -0.74 24.94 3.43
C ASN A 386 -1.45 26.21 3.91
N LYS A 387 -0.76 27.36 3.87
CA LYS A 387 -1.36 28.66 4.21
C LYS A 387 -2.46 29.04 3.23
N SER A 388 -2.26 28.84 1.93
CA SER A 388 -3.27 29.13 0.90
C SER A 388 -4.50 28.22 0.96
N GLY A 389 -4.32 26.95 1.37
CA GLY A 389 -5.43 26.01 1.54
C GLY A 389 -6.34 26.32 2.73
N GLU A 390 -5.82 27.03 3.74
CA GLU A 390 -6.59 27.45 4.92
C GLU A 390 -7.51 28.64 4.60
N ASP A 391 -7.08 29.56 3.72
CA ASP A 391 -7.86 30.72 3.28
C ASP A 391 -9.05 30.33 2.37
N VAL A 392 -8.94 29.24 1.60
CA VAL A 392 -10.05 28.76 0.75
C VAL A 392 -11.15 28.06 1.57
N ARG A 393 -10.88 27.66 2.82
CA ARG A 393 -11.85 26.97 3.69
C ARG A 393 -12.63 27.89 4.62
N LYS A 394 -12.38 29.21 4.61
CA LYS A 394 -13.23 30.20 5.29
C LYS A 394 -14.16 30.85 4.26
N PRO A 395 -15.48 30.59 4.33
CA PRO A 395 -16.46 31.25 3.45
C PRO A 395 -16.56 32.76 3.69
#